data_AF-A0A6V8P852-F1
#
_entry.id   AF-A0A6V8P852-F1
#
_cell.length_a   1.000
_cell.length_b   1.000
_cell.length_c   1.000
_cell.angle_alpha   90.00
_cell.angle_beta   90.00
_cell.angle_gamma   90.00
#
_symmetry.space_group_name_H-M   'P 1'
#
loop_
_entity.id
_entity.type
_entity.pdbx_description
1 polymer ?
#
loop_
_entity_poly.entity_id
_entity_poly.type
_entity_poly.pdbx_seq_one_letter_code
_entity_poly.pdbx_strand_id
1 'polypeptide(L)'
;HSYSGGLLEHTLSVCETCDHMAAKYSNVNRDLALAGAILHDIGKVHEYKVGVVIEMTDEGKLLGHIAMGHQMVAEKINEIEFFPADLRTHLLHILLSHHGQKEWGSPRCPQTLEAFLVYHADTLDADIGSFNLLMDESPNSDWSRYARNFERRVYLKFVSDQPYKEGDTEVGSEPDVESHRVNDHWSEEKDRLFVLDNNSSDNSPPNTDLP
;
A
#
# COMPACT_ATOMS: atom_id res chain seq x y z
N HIS A 1 12.99 -8.30 -3.17
CA HIS A 1 13.58 -9.61 -2.82
C HIS A 1 13.97 -10.47 -4.03
N SER A 2 14.79 -9.95 -4.96
CA SER A 2 15.10 -10.64 -6.22
C SER A 2 16.33 -11.56 -6.12
N TYR A 3 16.31 -12.52 -5.18
CA TYR A 3 17.35 -13.51 -4.96
C TYR A 3 16.74 -14.83 -4.46
N SER A 4 17.53 -15.91 -4.43
CA SER A 4 17.07 -17.22 -3.94
C SER A 4 16.64 -17.14 -2.48
N GLY A 5 15.40 -17.54 -2.18
CA GLY A 5 14.79 -17.42 -0.85
C GLY A 5 14.01 -16.11 -0.63
N GLY A 6 14.25 -15.09 -1.46
CA GLY A 6 13.63 -13.78 -1.32
C GLY A 6 12.10 -13.80 -1.44
N LEU A 7 11.53 -14.69 -2.25
CA LEU A 7 10.07 -14.84 -2.36
C LEU A 7 9.44 -15.25 -1.03
N LEU A 8 10.07 -16.17 -0.28
CA LEU A 8 9.54 -16.62 1.00
C LEU A 8 9.62 -15.52 2.06
N GLU A 9 10.73 -14.78 2.10
CA GLU A 9 10.90 -13.64 3.01
C GLU A 9 9.86 -12.55 2.74
N HIS A 10 9.63 -12.23 1.46
CA HIS A 10 8.59 -11.32 1.04
C HIS A 10 7.19 -11.80 1.47
N THR A 11 6.83 -13.04 1.14
CA THR A 11 5.54 -13.61 1.54
C THR A 11 5.35 -13.57 3.06
N LEU A 12 6.39 -13.86 3.84
CA LEU A 12 6.34 -13.78 5.30
C LEU A 12 6.07 -12.35 5.78
N SER A 13 6.80 -11.36 5.25
CA SER A 13 6.61 -9.94 5.60
C SER A 13 5.20 -9.43 5.31
N VAL A 14 4.64 -9.81 4.14
CA VAL A 14 3.26 -9.50 3.78
C VAL A 14 2.27 -10.17 4.74
N CYS A 15 2.51 -11.44 5.11
CA CYS A 15 1.68 -12.15 6.09
C CYS A 15 1.72 -11.48 7.46
N GLU A 16 2.90 -11.11 7.96
CA GLU A 16 3.07 -10.43 9.24
C GLU A 16 2.33 -9.08 9.24
N THR A 17 2.46 -8.30 8.17
CA THR A 17 1.75 -7.02 8.03
C THR A 17 0.24 -7.21 8.04
N CYS A 18 -0.26 -8.18 7.27
CA CYS A 18 -1.69 -8.54 7.26
C CYS A 18 -2.17 -9.01 8.63
N ASP A 19 -1.39 -9.82 9.35
CA ASP A 19 -1.74 -10.35 10.66
C ASP A 19 -1.89 -9.22 11.69
N HIS A 20 -0.90 -8.32 11.76
CA HIS A 20 -0.94 -7.17 12.66
C HIS A 20 -2.14 -6.27 12.39
N MET A 21 -2.46 -6.02 11.11
CA MET A 21 -3.62 -5.21 10.74
C MET A 21 -4.94 -5.92 11.08
N ALA A 22 -5.04 -7.22 10.85
CA ALA A 22 -6.23 -8.00 11.19
C ALA A 22 -6.46 -8.08 12.71
N ALA A 23 -5.39 -8.08 13.52
CA ALA A 23 -5.49 -7.99 14.98
C ALA A 23 -6.03 -6.63 15.45
N LYS A 24 -5.79 -5.56 14.69
CA LYS A 24 -6.25 -4.20 14.99
C LYS A 24 -7.67 -3.93 14.51
N TYR A 25 -8.04 -4.42 13.34
CA TYR A 25 -9.32 -4.12 12.69
C TYR A 25 -10.24 -5.35 12.70
N SER A 26 -11.24 -5.34 13.59
CA SER A 26 -12.14 -6.48 13.82
C SER A 26 -13.06 -6.84 12.64
N ASN A 27 -13.15 -5.98 11.64
CA ASN A 27 -13.93 -6.20 10.42
C ASN A 27 -13.11 -6.85 9.28
N VAL A 28 -11.84 -7.20 9.51
CA VAL A 28 -11.02 -7.96 8.57
C VAL A 28 -11.19 -9.45 8.85
N ASN A 29 -11.50 -10.24 7.82
CA ASN A 29 -11.37 -11.69 7.92
C ASN A 29 -9.88 -12.07 7.88
N ARG A 30 -9.29 -12.28 9.07
CA ARG A 30 -7.88 -12.63 9.25
C ARG A 30 -7.45 -13.83 8.42
N ASP A 31 -8.23 -14.90 8.41
CA ASP A 31 -7.88 -16.15 7.74
C ASP A 31 -7.87 -15.99 6.23
N LEU A 32 -8.84 -15.25 5.68
CA LEU A 32 -8.88 -14.93 4.25
C LEU A 32 -7.73 -13.99 3.85
N ALA A 33 -7.42 -12.97 4.67
CA ALA A 33 -6.30 -12.07 4.41
C ALA A 33 -4.96 -12.82 4.42
N LEU A 34 -4.74 -13.71 5.39
CA LEU A 34 -3.53 -14.54 5.45
C LEU A 34 -3.46 -15.55 4.32
N ALA A 35 -4.55 -16.22 3.97
CA ALA A 35 -4.59 -17.12 2.81
C ALA A 35 -4.25 -16.36 1.52
N GLY A 36 -4.80 -15.17 1.35
CA GLY A 36 -4.47 -14.26 0.26
C GLY A 36 -3.00 -13.85 0.26
N ALA A 37 -2.46 -13.43 1.40
CA ALA A 37 -1.05 -13.04 1.56
C ALA A 37 -0.08 -14.20 1.27
N ILE A 38 -0.40 -15.43 1.67
CA ILE A 38 0.45 -16.60 1.37
C ILE A 38 0.45 -16.90 -0.13
N LEU A 39 -0.69 -16.72 -0.81
CA LEU A 39 -0.92 -17.21 -2.17
C LEU A 39 -0.76 -16.14 -3.25
N HIS A 40 -0.73 -14.85 -2.92
CA HIS A 40 -0.80 -13.75 -3.90
C HIS A 40 0.23 -13.90 -5.03
N ASP A 41 1.43 -14.34 -4.66
CA ASP A 41 2.60 -14.43 -5.53
C ASP A 41 2.95 -15.86 -5.93
N ILE A 42 2.09 -16.85 -5.65
CA ILE A 42 2.41 -18.27 -5.85
C ILE A 42 2.79 -18.60 -7.30
N GLY A 43 2.27 -17.84 -8.28
CA GLY A 43 2.63 -18.01 -9.69
C GLY A 43 4.12 -17.75 -9.99
N LYS A 44 4.85 -17.02 -9.13
CA LYS A 44 6.28 -16.75 -9.32
C LYS A 44 7.12 -18.02 -9.33
N VAL A 45 6.65 -19.11 -8.72
CA VAL A 45 7.33 -20.41 -8.72
C VAL A 45 7.41 -21.05 -10.12
N HIS A 46 6.50 -20.67 -11.02
CA HIS A 46 6.49 -21.10 -12.43
C HIS A 46 6.92 -19.97 -13.39
N GLU A 47 6.85 -18.70 -12.95
CA GLU A 47 7.34 -17.55 -13.70
C GLU A 47 8.86 -17.57 -13.88
N TYR A 48 9.59 -18.02 -12.87
CA TYR A 48 11.06 -18.05 -12.90
C TYR A 48 11.61 -19.47 -12.95
N LYS A 49 12.68 -19.62 -13.73
CA LYS A 49 13.58 -20.77 -13.70
C LYS A 49 14.82 -20.39 -12.91
N VAL A 50 15.00 -21.01 -11.75
CA VAL A 50 16.14 -20.76 -10.87
C VAL A 50 17.28 -21.72 -11.24
N GLY A 51 18.36 -21.18 -11.81
CA GLY A 51 19.62 -21.87 -12.08
C GLY A 51 20.80 -21.10 -11.49
N VAL A 52 21.95 -21.11 -12.18
CA VAL A 52 23.08 -20.21 -11.84
C VAL A 52 22.66 -18.73 -12.00
N VAL A 53 21.72 -18.49 -12.91
CA VAL A 53 21.06 -17.20 -13.14
C VAL A 53 19.56 -17.42 -13.00
N ILE A 54 18.84 -16.42 -12.48
CA ILE A 54 17.37 -16.40 -12.46
C ILE A 54 16.89 -15.91 -13.83
N GLU A 55 16.15 -16.75 -14.54
CA GLU A 55 15.60 -16.44 -15.86
C GLU A 55 14.08 -16.55 -15.84
N MET A 56 13.38 -15.73 -16.62
CA MET A 56 11.93 -15.82 -16.77
C MET A 56 11.57 -16.90 -17.80
N THR A 57 10.60 -17.76 -17.46
CA THR A 57 10.08 -18.79 -18.35
C THR A 57 9.27 -18.17 -19.49
N ASP A 58 9.03 -18.94 -20.55
CA ASP A 58 8.19 -18.47 -21.66
C ASP A 58 6.74 -18.27 -21.21
N GLU A 59 6.22 -19.15 -20.35
CA GLU A 59 4.92 -18.97 -19.70
C GLU A 59 4.90 -17.71 -18.83
N GLY A 60 5.94 -17.47 -18.03
CA GLY A 60 6.09 -16.25 -17.23
C GLY A 60 6.04 -14.98 -18.10
N LYS A 61 6.77 -14.96 -19.22
CA LYS A 61 6.77 -13.83 -20.17
C LYS A 61 5.41 -13.59 -20.82
N LEU A 62 4.66 -14.65 -21.13
CA LEU A 62 3.42 -14.54 -21.89
C LEU A 62 2.18 -14.35 -21.01
N LEU A 63 2.17 -14.97 -19.82
CA LEU A 63 1.00 -15.04 -18.94
C LEU A 63 1.17 -14.18 -17.68
N GLY A 64 2.37 -14.13 -17.12
CA GLY A 64 2.67 -13.47 -15.84
C GLY A 64 2.18 -14.24 -14.61
N HIS A 65 2.83 -14.02 -13.47
CA HIS A 65 2.55 -14.75 -12.23
C HIS A 65 1.12 -14.62 -11.72
N ILE A 66 0.45 -13.48 -11.94
CA ILE A 66 -0.92 -13.26 -11.47
C ILE A 66 -1.89 -14.26 -12.12
N ALA A 67 -1.83 -14.39 -13.45
CA ALA A 67 -2.71 -15.29 -14.20
C ALA A 67 -2.42 -16.75 -13.86
N MET A 68 -1.13 -17.12 -13.81
CA MET A 68 -0.69 -18.47 -13.43
C MET A 68 -1.11 -18.83 -12.00
N GLY A 69 -0.86 -17.94 -11.04
CA GLY A 69 -1.23 -18.14 -9.63
C GLY A 69 -2.74 -18.26 -9.44
N HIS A 70 -3.53 -17.41 -10.11
CA HIS A 70 -4.99 -17.54 -10.13
C HIS A 70 -5.43 -18.91 -10.66
N GLN A 71 -4.86 -19.37 -11.78
CA GLN A 71 -5.20 -20.68 -12.35
C GLN A 71 -4.85 -21.82 -11.37
N MET A 72 -3.64 -21.83 -10.82
CA MET A 72 -3.19 -22.86 -9.87
C MET A 72 -4.14 -22.97 -8.67
N VAL A 73 -4.51 -21.83 -8.07
CA VAL A 73 -5.40 -21.82 -6.91
C VAL A 73 -6.83 -22.21 -7.29
N ALA A 74 -7.34 -21.73 -8.43
CA ALA A 74 -8.68 -22.08 -8.90
C ALA A 74 -8.81 -23.59 -9.18
N GLU A 75 -7.80 -24.20 -9.79
CA GLU A 75 -7.73 -25.66 -10.02
C GLU A 75 -7.73 -26.43 -8.70
N LYS A 76 -6.90 -26.01 -7.73
CA LYS A 76 -6.84 -26.65 -6.41
C LYS A 76 -8.15 -26.51 -5.63
N ILE A 77 -8.84 -25.38 -5.73
CA ILE A 77 -10.16 -25.21 -5.12
C ILE A 77 -11.17 -26.21 -5.71
N ASN A 78 -11.13 -26.47 -7.02
CA ASN A 78 -12.05 -27.40 -7.67
C ASN A 78 -11.85 -28.87 -7.24
N GLU A 79 -10.69 -29.21 -6.67
CA GLU A 79 -10.41 -30.53 -6.10
C GLU A 79 -11.01 -30.71 -4.69
N ILE A 80 -11.46 -29.63 -4.04
CA ILE A 80 -12.01 -29.67 -2.68
C ILE A 80 -13.54 -29.76 -2.75
N GLU A 81 -14.08 -30.88 -2.26
CA GLU A 81 -15.52 -31.08 -2.22
C GLU A 81 -16.21 -30.02 -1.33
N PHE A 82 -17.31 -29.45 -1.82
CA PHE A 82 -18.11 -28.44 -1.13
C PHE A 82 -17.37 -27.16 -0.74
N PHE A 83 -16.32 -26.75 -1.48
CA PHE A 83 -15.65 -25.49 -1.23
C PHE A 83 -16.63 -24.28 -1.35
N PRO A 84 -16.72 -23.38 -0.35
CA PRO A 84 -17.68 -22.29 -0.39
C PRO A 84 -17.46 -21.32 -1.57
N ALA A 85 -18.52 -21.08 -2.35
CA ALA A 85 -18.44 -20.25 -3.56
C ALA A 85 -18.01 -18.80 -3.28
N ASP A 86 -18.47 -18.22 -2.18
CA ASP A 86 -18.11 -16.87 -1.78
C ASP A 86 -16.63 -16.79 -1.38
N LEU A 87 -16.14 -17.77 -0.61
CA LEU A 87 -14.73 -17.85 -0.22
C LEU A 87 -13.83 -17.99 -1.45
N ARG A 88 -14.26 -18.80 -2.43
CA ARG A 88 -13.54 -18.98 -3.70
C ARG A 88 -13.42 -17.64 -4.43
N THR A 89 -14.54 -16.93 -4.56
CA THR A 89 -14.59 -15.66 -5.27
C THR A 89 -13.69 -14.61 -4.61
N HIS A 90 -13.75 -14.49 -3.27
CA HIS A 90 -12.94 -13.52 -2.54
C HIS A 90 -11.44 -13.85 -2.61
N LEU A 91 -11.05 -15.12 -2.42
CA LEU A 91 -9.64 -15.52 -2.50
C LEU A 91 -9.07 -15.27 -3.90
N LEU A 92 -9.78 -15.69 -4.94
CA LEU A 92 -9.34 -15.44 -6.33
C LEU A 92 -9.32 -13.94 -6.66
N HIS A 93 -10.22 -13.14 -6.07
CA HIS A 93 -10.18 -11.69 -6.22
C HIS A 93 -8.93 -11.07 -5.59
N ILE A 94 -8.49 -11.54 -4.41
CA ILE A 94 -7.23 -11.08 -3.81
C ILE A 94 -6.07 -11.33 -4.78
N LEU A 95 -5.95 -12.55 -5.31
CA LEU A 95 -4.89 -12.91 -6.26
C LEU A 95 -4.93 -12.02 -7.51
N LEU A 96 -6.11 -11.77 -8.09
CA LEU A 96 -6.24 -10.94 -9.29
C LEU A 96 -6.05 -9.44 -9.07
N SER A 97 -6.05 -8.98 -7.82
CA SER A 97 -6.06 -7.55 -7.50
C SER A 97 -4.91 -7.06 -6.62
N HIS A 98 -4.02 -7.95 -6.17
CA HIS A 98 -2.97 -7.61 -5.23
C HIS A 98 -1.94 -6.59 -5.75
N HIS A 99 -1.84 -6.35 -7.07
CA HIS A 99 -1.02 -5.27 -7.64
C HIS A 99 -1.69 -3.89 -7.59
N GLY A 100 -2.94 -3.79 -7.11
CA GLY A 100 -3.64 -2.52 -7.00
C GLY A 100 -4.21 -2.05 -8.34
N GLN A 101 -3.55 -1.08 -8.96
CA GLN A 101 -4.07 -0.40 -10.15
C GLN A 101 -3.75 -1.17 -11.44
N LYS A 102 -4.54 -0.93 -12.50
CA LYS A 102 -4.33 -1.57 -13.81
C LYS A 102 -3.01 -1.15 -14.43
N GLU A 103 -2.64 0.09 -14.19
CA GLU A 103 -1.39 0.73 -14.59
C GLU A 103 -0.16 0.04 -13.96
N TRP A 104 -0.35 -0.71 -12.87
CA TRP A 104 0.69 -1.45 -12.14
C TRP A 104 0.65 -2.95 -12.44
N GLY A 105 -0.03 -3.34 -13.52
CA GLY A 105 -0.12 -4.72 -13.99
C GLY A 105 -1.25 -5.53 -13.36
N SER A 106 -2.09 -4.92 -12.52
CA SER A 106 -3.22 -5.63 -11.90
C SER A 106 -4.38 -5.84 -12.88
N PRO A 107 -4.88 -7.07 -13.10
CA PRO A 107 -6.09 -7.30 -13.88
C PRO A 107 -7.33 -6.55 -13.35
N ARG A 108 -7.41 -6.40 -12.01
CA ARG A 108 -8.52 -5.74 -11.30
C ARG A 108 -8.01 -4.91 -10.12
N CYS A 109 -8.76 -3.88 -9.74
CA CYS A 109 -8.48 -3.17 -8.51
C CYS A 109 -8.96 -3.98 -7.30
N PRO A 110 -8.35 -3.82 -6.11
CA PRO A 110 -8.87 -4.39 -4.88
C PRO A 110 -10.25 -3.80 -4.58
N GLN A 111 -11.18 -4.66 -4.14
CA GLN A 111 -12.60 -4.29 -3.94
C GLN A 111 -13.18 -4.88 -2.66
N THR A 112 -12.37 -5.61 -1.89
CA THR A 112 -12.71 -6.19 -0.59
C THR A 112 -11.67 -5.71 0.41
N LEU A 113 -12.02 -5.69 1.69
CA LEU A 113 -11.11 -5.19 2.73
C LEU A 113 -9.83 -6.03 2.79
N GLU A 114 -9.95 -7.35 2.64
CA GLU A 114 -8.83 -8.29 2.61
C GLU A 114 -7.95 -8.07 1.38
N ALA A 115 -8.53 -7.83 0.20
CA ALA A 115 -7.75 -7.53 -1.02
C ALA A 115 -7.01 -6.20 -0.91
N PHE A 116 -7.65 -5.17 -0.34
CA PHE A 116 -6.99 -3.89 -0.06
C PHE A 116 -5.82 -4.06 0.90
N LEU A 117 -6.01 -4.85 1.96
CA LEU A 117 -4.98 -5.11 2.95
C LEU A 117 -3.77 -5.81 2.31
N VAL A 118 -4.00 -6.90 1.56
CA VAL A 118 -2.91 -7.64 0.91
C VAL A 118 -2.16 -6.76 -0.10
N TYR A 119 -2.86 -6.00 -0.94
CA TYR A 119 -2.23 -5.07 -1.88
C TYR A 119 -1.35 -4.02 -1.18
N HIS A 120 -1.84 -3.40 -0.11
CA HIS A 120 -1.07 -2.39 0.62
C HIS A 120 0.10 -2.99 1.38
N ALA A 121 -0.04 -4.20 1.93
CA ALA A 121 1.05 -4.91 2.59
C ALA A 121 2.16 -5.29 1.59
N ASP A 122 1.78 -5.82 0.42
CA ASP A 122 2.70 -6.13 -0.68
C ASP A 122 3.45 -4.88 -1.18
N THR A 123 2.72 -3.80 -1.47
CA THR A 123 3.32 -2.52 -1.92
C THR A 123 4.27 -1.95 -0.86
N LEU A 124 3.88 -1.98 0.42
CA LEU A 124 4.70 -1.47 1.51
C LEU A 124 6.02 -2.24 1.63
N ASP A 125 5.97 -3.57 1.57
CA ASP A 125 7.18 -4.41 1.62
C ASP A 125 8.11 -4.12 0.44
N ALA A 126 7.56 -4.00 -0.78
CA ALA A 126 8.33 -3.65 -1.96
C ALA A 126 8.99 -2.26 -1.88
N ASP A 127 8.28 -1.28 -1.31
CA ASP A 127 8.80 0.07 -1.09
C ASP A 127 9.93 0.08 -0.04
N ILE A 128 9.74 -0.62 1.08
CA ILE A 128 10.78 -0.75 2.12
C ILE A 128 12.03 -1.44 1.56
N GLY A 129 11.85 -2.54 0.80
CA GLY A 129 12.96 -3.22 0.13
C GLY A 129 13.70 -2.30 -0.85
N SER A 130 12.98 -1.44 -1.57
CA SER A 130 13.59 -0.46 -2.48
C SER A 130 14.36 0.64 -1.73
N PHE A 131 13.86 1.09 -0.57
CA PHE A 131 14.59 2.01 0.30
C PHE A 131 15.88 1.41 0.83
N ASN A 132 15.84 0.17 1.33
CA ASN A 132 17.01 -0.53 1.85
C ASN A 132 18.11 -0.66 0.78
N LEU A 133 17.73 -1.03 -0.46
CA LEU A 133 18.67 -1.10 -1.57
C LEU A 133 19.31 0.27 -1.88
N LEU A 134 18.54 1.36 -1.86
CA LEU A 134 19.08 2.70 -2.10
C LEU A 134 20.05 3.14 -0.99
N MET A 135 19.80 2.76 0.26
CA MET A 135 20.71 3.00 1.38
C MET A 135 22.02 2.24 1.19
N ASP A 136 21.95 0.96 0.79
CA ASP A 136 23.12 0.11 0.54
C ASP A 136 23.96 0.61 -0.66
N GLU A 137 23.31 1.09 -1.72
CA GLU A 137 23.98 1.67 -2.91
C GLU A 137 24.66 3.02 -2.61
N SER A 138 24.22 3.75 -1.57
CA SER A 138 24.61 5.14 -1.32
C SER A 138 25.08 5.40 0.13
N PRO A 139 26.02 4.62 0.69
CA PRO A 139 26.33 4.60 2.14
C PRO A 139 26.86 5.93 2.69
N ASN A 140 27.44 6.78 1.82
CA ASN A 140 28.03 8.07 2.19
C ASN A 140 27.22 9.27 1.64
N SER A 141 25.97 9.06 1.22
CA SER A 141 25.11 10.10 0.68
C SER A 141 23.85 10.27 1.51
N ASP A 142 23.47 11.53 1.74
CA ASP A 142 22.24 11.88 2.44
C ASP A 142 21.00 11.66 1.57
N TRP A 143 21.18 11.73 0.26
CA TRP A 143 20.12 11.61 -0.73
C TRP A 143 20.42 10.52 -1.73
N SER A 144 19.38 9.81 -2.17
CA SER A 144 19.47 8.87 -3.28
C SER A 144 19.65 9.60 -4.62
N ARG A 145 20.10 8.84 -5.63
CA ARG A 145 19.78 9.18 -7.03
C ARG A 145 18.26 9.24 -7.23
N TYR A 146 17.79 9.83 -8.34
CA TYR A 146 16.35 9.87 -8.63
C TYR A 146 15.80 8.43 -8.70
N ALA A 147 14.89 8.10 -7.79
CA ALA A 147 14.27 6.80 -7.68
C ALA A 147 12.96 6.81 -8.47
N ARG A 148 12.91 6.05 -9.57
CA ARG A 148 11.78 6.09 -10.51
C ARG A 148 10.49 5.56 -9.90
N ASN A 149 10.57 4.49 -9.12
CA ASN A 149 9.44 3.90 -8.40
C ASN A 149 8.80 4.88 -7.40
N PHE A 150 9.58 5.79 -6.84
CA PHE A 150 9.07 6.85 -5.95
C PHE A 150 8.80 8.18 -6.66
N GLU A 151 9.20 8.31 -7.93
CA GLU A 151 9.16 9.56 -8.70
C GLU A 151 9.88 10.75 -8.04
N ARG A 152 10.82 10.49 -7.13
CA ARG A 152 11.56 11.51 -6.37
C ARG A 152 12.94 11.01 -5.95
N ARG A 153 13.75 11.93 -5.44
CA ARG A 153 14.91 11.55 -4.61
C ARG A 153 14.42 11.33 -3.19
N VAL A 154 14.96 10.33 -2.52
CA VAL A 154 14.60 10.01 -1.13
C VAL A 154 15.78 10.31 -0.21
N TYR A 155 15.46 10.71 1.01
CA TYR A 155 16.44 10.97 2.06
C TYR A 155 16.81 9.66 2.74
N LEU A 156 18.10 9.41 2.94
CA LEU A 156 18.63 8.08 3.33
C LEU A 156 19.17 8.04 4.75
N LYS A 157 19.35 9.18 5.42
CA LYS A 157 19.85 9.21 6.79
C LYS A 157 18.74 9.03 7.81
N PHE A 158 19.03 8.23 8.82
CA PHE A 158 18.21 8.13 10.02
C PHE A 158 18.30 9.41 10.84
N VAL A 159 17.17 9.85 11.36
CA VAL A 159 17.15 10.88 12.41
C VAL A 159 17.68 10.20 13.67
N SER A 160 18.85 10.64 14.16
CA SER A 160 19.36 10.14 15.43
C SER A 160 18.51 10.67 16.57
N ASP A 161 18.13 9.80 17.52
CA ASP A 161 17.44 10.18 18.77
C ASP A 161 18.36 10.95 19.76
N GLN A 162 19.39 11.64 19.26
CA GLN A 162 20.21 12.50 20.12
C GLN A 162 19.30 13.61 20.66
N PRO A 163 19.17 13.75 22.00
CA PRO A 163 18.39 14.83 22.56
C PRO A 163 18.97 16.16 22.07
N TYR A 164 18.09 17.05 21.62
CA TYR A 164 18.42 18.44 21.30
C TYR A 164 19.23 19.02 22.46
N LYS A 165 20.49 19.38 22.20
CA LYS A 165 21.28 20.13 23.18
C LYS A 165 20.77 21.57 23.13
N GLU A 166 20.05 22.00 24.15
CA GLU A 166 19.80 23.44 24.37
C GLU A 166 21.17 24.14 24.42
N GLY A 167 21.46 24.95 23.41
CA GLY A 167 22.74 25.64 23.27
C GLY A 167 22.93 26.39 21.95
N ASP A 168 22.31 25.94 20.85
CA ASP A 168 22.45 26.59 19.54
C ASP A 168 21.41 27.70 19.31
N THR A 169 21.27 28.59 20.30
CA THR A 169 20.73 29.94 20.07
C THR A 169 21.83 30.96 20.32
N GLU A 170 22.85 30.97 19.45
CA GLU A 170 23.40 32.27 19.09
C GLU A 170 22.33 32.97 18.27
N VAL A 171 21.62 33.89 18.94
CA VAL A 171 20.77 34.88 18.28
C VAL A 171 21.69 35.65 17.33
N GLY A 172 21.73 35.21 16.08
CA GLY A 172 22.22 36.03 14.97
C GLY A 172 21.43 37.32 15.02
N SER A 173 22.15 38.42 15.19
CA SER A 173 21.63 39.79 15.14
C SER A 173 20.59 39.93 14.03
N GLU A 174 19.40 40.43 14.40
CA GLU A 174 18.30 40.73 13.48
C GLU A 174 18.83 41.47 12.24
N PRO A 175 18.47 41.07 11.01
CA PRO A 175 18.71 41.93 9.86
C PRO A 175 17.73 43.10 9.94
N ASP A 176 18.24 44.33 9.77
CA ASP A 176 17.47 45.56 9.68
C ASP A 176 16.31 45.40 8.67
N VAL A 177 15.08 45.28 9.18
CA VAL A 177 13.88 45.27 8.34
C VAL A 177 13.46 46.72 8.09
N GLU A 178 13.91 47.26 6.97
CA GLU A 178 13.41 48.54 6.45
C GLU A 178 11.92 48.40 6.10
N SER A 179 11.10 49.25 6.72
CA SER A 179 9.65 49.17 6.73
C SER A 179 9.02 49.22 5.33
N HIS A 180 8.52 48.09 4.84
CA HIS A 180 7.47 48.07 3.82
C HIS A 180 6.16 47.71 4.50
N ARG A 181 5.33 48.73 4.74
CA ARG A 181 3.93 48.58 5.16
C ARG A 181 3.16 47.83 4.08
N VAL A 182 2.71 46.62 4.39
CA VAL A 182 1.63 45.96 3.66
C VAL A 182 0.44 45.89 4.62
N ASN A 183 -0.70 46.41 4.17
CA ASN A 183 -1.92 46.53 4.96
C ASN A 183 -2.48 45.15 5.36
N ASP A 184 -2.70 44.96 6.66
CA ASP A 184 -3.45 43.84 7.22
C ASP A 184 -4.94 43.98 6.91
N HIS A 185 -5.47 43.03 6.14
CA HIS A 185 -6.91 42.87 5.96
C HIS A 185 -7.31 41.40 5.86
N TRP A 186 -6.97 40.61 6.87
CA TRP A 186 -7.47 39.24 7.05
C TRP A 186 -7.51 38.85 8.53
N SER A 187 -8.49 39.39 9.28
CA SER A 187 -8.80 38.90 10.62
C SER A 187 -10.25 39.15 11.04
N GLU A 188 -11.22 38.76 10.21
CA GLU A 188 -12.66 38.71 10.61
C GLU A 188 -13.42 37.45 10.15
N GLU A 189 -12.78 36.45 9.55
CA GLU A 189 -13.51 35.30 8.97
C GLU A 189 -13.32 33.96 9.71
N LYS A 190 -12.96 33.99 11.00
CA LYS A 190 -12.82 32.77 11.83
C LYS A 190 -14.01 32.45 12.74
N ASP A 191 -15.01 33.32 12.85
CA ASP A 191 -16.15 33.12 13.76
C ASP A 191 -17.47 32.67 13.09
N ARG A 192 -17.44 32.17 11.84
CA ARG A 192 -18.66 31.77 11.11
C ARG A 192 -18.81 30.27 10.77
N LEU A 193 -17.92 29.40 11.22
CA LEU A 193 -17.99 27.95 10.89
C LEU A 193 -18.39 27.05 12.07
N PHE A 194 -18.80 27.62 13.22
CA PHE A 194 -19.21 26.89 14.41
C PHE A 194 -20.63 27.21 14.90
N VAL A 195 -21.60 27.46 14.00
CA VAL A 195 -23.03 27.42 14.37
C VAL A 195 -23.87 27.04 13.15
N LEU A 196 -24.06 25.75 12.87
CA LEU A 196 -25.25 25.23 12.17
C LEU A 196 -25.40 23.73 12.47
N ASP A 197 -25.81 23.43 13.70
CA ASP A 197 -26.64 22.26 13.99
C ASP A 197 -27.50 22.63 15.20
N ASN A 198 -28.74 23.04 14.95
CA ASN A 198 -29.90 22.81 15.82
C ASN A 198 -31.17 23.47 15.26
N ASN A 199 -32.21 22.63 15.19
CA ASN A 199 -33.64 22.89 14.96
C ASN A 199 -34.10 23.29 13.55
N SER A 200 -35.17 22.75 12.96
CA SER A 200 -36.06 21.58 13.13
C SER A 200 -37.29 21.93 12.31
N SER A 201 -37.83 21.00 11.49
CA SER A 201 -39.26 20.71 11.29
C SER A 201 -39.63 20.32 9.84
N ASP A 202 -40.06 19.08 9.71
CA ASP A 202 -41.34 18.67 9.07
C ASP A 202 -41.63 19.09 7.62
N ASN A 203 -41.57 18.11 6.69
CA ASN A 203 -42.66 17.87 5.73
C ASN A 203 -42.46 16.59 4.92
N SER A 204 -43.44 15.69 4.96
CA SER A 204 -43.71 14.62 3.99
C SER A 204 -45.22 14.64 3.69
N PRO A 205 -45.73 14.07 2.58
CA PRO A 205 -45.28 14.03 1.18
C PRO A 205 -46.38 14.64 0.26
N PRO A 206 -46.39 14.38 -1.07
CA PRO A 206 -47.49 13.51 -1.52
C PRO A 206 -47.13 12.48 -2.60
N ASN A 207 -47.97 11.45 -2.55
CA ASN A 207 -48.14 10.32 -3.44
C ASN A 207 -48.64 10.74 -4.84
N THR A 208 -48.09 10.17 -5.92
CA THR A 208 -48.80 10.08 -7.22
C THR A 208 -48.46 8.77 -7.90
N ASP A 209 -49.43 7.87 -7.84
CA ASP A 209 -49.61 6.67 -8.65
C ASP A 209 -50.13 7.02 -10.06
N LEU A 210 -49.81 6.13 -11.02
CA LEU A 210 -50.54 5.73 -12.25
C LEU A 210 -50.36 6.55 -13.55
N PRO A 211 -50.60 5.93 -14.74
CA PRO A 211 -51.21 4.62 -15.01
C PRO A 211 -50.27 3.51 -15.50
#